data_AF-A0A9R0RW85-F1
#
_entry.id   AF-A0A9R0RW85-F1
#
_cell.length_a   1.000
_cell.length_b   1.000
_cell.length_c   1.000
_cell.angle_alpha   90.00
_cell.angle_beta   90.00
_cell.angle_gamma   90.00
#
_symmetry.space_group_name_H-M   'P 1'
#
loop_
_entity.id
_entity.type
_entity.pdbx_description
1 polymer ?
#
loop_
_entity_poly.entity_id
_entity_poly.type
_entity_poly.pdbx_seq_one_letter_code
_entity_poly.pdbx_strand_id
1 'polypeptide(L)'
;MYEATVDGKRCVALRKTMDGAYTMYKALLEFTHPNILKPVGIWEDPHCHDVAYIVFRGVDGTMEQLGGQTMFEEGDPYNGFSEHGFKMFRAIFSTIDHVNSHYAGEGTSSARNTQRELMQIRLDPPNIYYKMVDGEPLVLLGNMDIYYQGANGLKATHWNEIGGCLNSLFGHGNQASMELRELARFLMQGTVSYDDLLWQPGLWNANTKMEFIREIHFMVDMDRDAKNKLPYAQTEKGGQLMREPSLGLIHLMREFTKPKDENNIEREHKDNNLLHSVLFLRNKIVAHYDDEYKGFSGQKEKIGTTKAQIERYVQHSKGDYMILLARAIKKLRWFDSSPLLRGETDYMRGFYKIRISEGKEKGKAKH
;
A
#
# COMPACT_ATOMS: atom_id res chain seq x y z
N MET A 1 18.45 -8.23 22.70
CA MET A 1 17.50 -7.38 23.42
C MET A 1 17.44 -7.89 24.85
N TYR A 2 17.64 -7.04 25.86
CA TYR A 2 17.70 -7.45 27.26
C TYR A 2 16.46 -6.98 28.01
N GLU A 3 15.94 -7.81 28.91
CA GLU A 3 14.92 -7.36 29.85
C GLU A 3 15.55 -6.43 30.89
N ALA A 4 14.88 -5.32 31.19
CA ALA A 4 15.33 -4.32 32.12
C ALA A 4 14.17 -3.81 32.97
N THR A 5 14.49 -3.11 34.07
CA THR A 5 13.51 -2.42 34.90
C THR A 5 14.00 -1.02 35.22
N VAL A 6 13.15 -0.01 35.02
CA VAL A 6 13.43 1.39 35.38
C VAL A 6 12.24 1.92 36.17
N ASP A 7 12.47 2.38 37.39
CA ASP A 7 11.44 2.84 38.35
C ASP A 7 10.33 1.80 38.60
N GLY A 8 10.72 0.53 38.72
CA GLY A 8 9.79 -0.58 38.93
C GLY A 8 8.92 -0.95 37.72
N LYS A 9 9.14 -0.34 36.54
CA LYS A 9 8.43 -0.66 35.30
C LYS A 9 9.28 -1.51 34.36
N ARG A 10 8.68 -2.55 33.79
CA ARG A 10 9.33 -3.41 32.77
C ARG A 10 9.74 -2.57 31.58
N CYS A 11 10.99 -2.75 31.17
CA CYS A 11 11.63 -2.07 30.07
C CYS A 11 12.42 -3.08 29.23
N VAL A 12 12.88 -2.59 28.09
CA VAL A 12 13.76 -3.31 27.18
C VAL A 12 15.03 -2.49 26.98
N ALA A 13 16.18 -3.13 27.08
CA ALA A 13 17.47 -2.49 26.86
C ALA A 13 18.14 -3.02 25.57
N LEU A 14 18.69 -2.11 24.77
CA LEU A 14 19.54 -2.41 23.63
C LEU A 14 20.97 -2.02 23.94
N ARG A 15 21.89 -2.99 23.81
CA ARG A 15 23.32 -2.78 23.98
C ARG A 15 23.90 -2.13 22.72
N LYS A 16 24.65 -1.06 22.88
CA LYS A 16 25.33 -0.30 21.83
C LYS A 16 26.74 0.06 22.29
N THR A 17 27.56 0.55 21.35
CA THR A 17 28.75 1.34 21.74
C THR A 17 28.29 2.61 22.45
N MET A 18 29.14 3.18 23.29
CA MET A 18 28.85 4.42 24.02
C MET A 18 28.39 5.53 23.07
N ASP A 19 29.21 5.80 22.05
CA ASP A 19 28.93 6.78 21.00
C ASP A 19 27.60 6.48 20.26
N GLY A 20 27.44 5.23 19.83
CA GLY A 20 26.22 4.78 19.16
C GLY A 20 24.95 4.95 20.01
N ALA A 21 25.03 4.73 21.34
CA ALA A 21 23.91 4.94 22.24
C ALA A 21 23.53 6.42 22.35
N TYR A 22 24.51 7.31 22.50
CA TYR A 22 24.28 8.76 22.61
C TYR A 22 23.73 9.35 21.31
N THR A 23 24.29 8.96 20.16
CA THR A 23 23.80 9.44 18.86
C THR A 23 22.39 8.93 18.57
N MET A 24 22.14 7.64 18.81
CA MET A 24 20.82 7.04 18.68
C MET A 24 19.79 7.72 19.59
N TYR A 25 20.12 7.99 20.85
CA TYR A 25 19.24 8.68 21.78
C TYR A 25 18.85 10.07 21.27
N LYS A 26 19.82 10.87 20.81
CA LYS A 26 19.57 12.19 20.22
C LYS A 26 18.64 12.10 19.02
N ALA A 27 18.92 11.19 18.07
CA ALA A 27 18.11 11.01 16.87
C ALA A 27 16.65 10.61 17.21
N LEU A 28 16.46 9.67 18.15
CA LEU A 28 15.12 9.23 18.57
C LEU A 28 14.29 10.33 19.25
N LEU A 29 14.95 11.26 19.95
CA LEU A 29 14.29 12.44 20.51
C LEU A 29 13.84 13.43 19.42
N GLU A 30 14.64 13.58 18.36
CA GLU A 30 14.35 14.48 17.24
C GLU A 30 13.24 13.95 16.32
N PHE A 31 13.15 12.64 16.12
CA PHE A 31 12.10 12.06 15.27
C PHE A 31 10.73 12.10 15.97
N THR A 32 9.77 12.83 15.40
CA THR A 32 8.45 13.05 16.01
C THR A 32 7.37 12.04 15.59
N HIS A 33 7.69 11.08 14.73
CA HIS A 33 6.71 10.09 14.25
C HIS A 33 6.20 9.19 15.40
N PRO A 34 4.87 8.91 15.50
CA PRO A 34 4.28 8.17 16.62
C PRO A 34 4.75 6.71 16.73
N ASN A 35 5.22 6.13 15.62
CA ASN A 35 5.77 4.77 15.60
C ASN A 35 7.30 4.72 15.84
N ILE A 36 7.93 5.83 16.24
CA ILE A 36 9.31 5.82 16.72
C ILE A 36 9.34 5.61 18.24
N LEU A 37 10.15 4.65 18.70
CA LEU A 37 10.35 4.40 20.12
C LEU A 37 10.95 5.63 20.81
N LYS A 38 10.37 5.96 21.96
CA LYS A 38 10.90 7.03 22.82
C LYS A 38 11.82 6.42 23.88
N PRO A 39 13.10 6.81 23.91
CA PRO A 39 14.04 6.29 24.89
C PRO A 39 13.71 6.84 26.27
N VAL A 40 13.89 6.01 27.29
CA VAL A 40 13.81 6.39 28.71
C VAL A 40 15.11 7.06 29.15
N GLY A 41 16.24 6.58 28.63
CA GLY A 41 17.57 7.06 29.00
C GLY A 41 18.68 6.15 28.46
N ILE A 42 19.91 6.48 28.85
CA ILE A 42 21.13 5.72 28.57
C ILE A 42 21.77 5.34 29.91
N TRP A 43 22.26 4.11 30.00
CA TRP A 43 23.05 3.62 31.13
C TRP A 43 24.36 3.03 30.62
N GLU A 44 25.46 3.42 31.26
CA GLU A 44 26.79 2.90 30.94
C GLU A 44 26.97 1.50 31.53
N ASP A 45 27.68 0.62 30.82
CA ASP A 45 28.03 -0.69 31.37
C ASP A 45 29.11 -0.52 32.46
N PRO A 46 28.85 -0.94 33.72
CA PRO A 46 29.80 -0.77 34.81
C PRO A 46 31.09 -1.58 34.63
N HIS A 47 31.09 -2.55 33.70
CA HIS A 47 32.23 -3.41 33.41
C HIS A 47 32.92 -3.06 32.08
N CYS A 48 32.39 -2.12 31.29
CA CYS A 48 32.97 -1.74 30.00
C CYS A 48 32.59 -0.30 29.61
N HIS A 49 33.54 0.63 29.71
CA HIS A 49 33.33 2.06 29.43
C HIS A 49 33.01 2.38 27.95
N ASP A 50 33.18 1.43 27.03
CA ASP A 50 32.84 1.61 25.61
C ASP A 50 31.41 1.15 25.27
N VAL A 51 30.67 0.67 26.26
CA VAL A 51 29.35 0.06 26.09
C VAL A 51 28.32 0.82 26.89
N ALA A 52 27.18 1.04 26.25
CA ALA A 52 26.01 1.59 26.91
C ALA A 52 24.74 0.88 26.47
N TYR A 53 23.70 1.05 27.29
CA TYR A 53 22.37 0.51 27.09
C TYR A 53 21.40 1.66 26.90
N ILE A 54 20.74 1.70 25.75
CA ILE A 54 19.57 2.56 25.56
C ILE A 54 18.32 1.78 25.92
N VAL A 55 17.45 2.38 26.73
CA VAL A 55 16.31 1.69 27.34
C VAL A 55 14.99 2.23 26.82
N PHE A 56 14.04 1.34 26.54
CA PHE A 56 12.70 1.62 26.02
C PHE A 56 11.62 1.04 26.93
N ARG A 57 10.47 1.72 26.98
CA ARG A 57 9.23 1.24 27.60
C ARG A 57 8.23 0.85 26.53
N GLY A 58 7.28 -0.01 26.91
CA GLY A 58 6.14 -0.37 26.05
C GLY A 58 6.58 -1.12 24.80
N VAL A 59 7.44 -2.13 24.98
CA VAL A 59 7.80 -3.11 23.95
C VAL A 59 7.37 -4.46 24.49
N ASP A 60 6.41 -5.09 23.81
CA ASP A 60 5.89 -6.40 24.21
C ASP A 60 6.58 -7.55 23.45
N GLY A 61 7.10 -7.26 22.26
CA GLY A 61 7.82 -8.23 21.44
C GLY A 61 8.37 -7.65 20.13
N THR A 62 8.80 -8.55 19.26
CA THR A 62 9.32 -8.26 17.92
C THR A 62 8.42 -8.85 16.83
N MET A 63 8.48 -8.29 15.63
CA MET A 63 7.71 -8.78 14.47
C MET A 63 8.03 -10.26 14.16
N GLU A 64 9.24 -10.73 14.44
CA GLU A 64 9.63 -12.15 14.32
C GLU A 64 8.72 -13.10 15.12
N GLN A 65 8.15 -12.62 16.23
CA GLN A 65 7.27 -13.41 17.09
C GLN A 65 5.81 -13.41 16.60
N LEU A 66 5.47 -12.59 15.60
CA LEU A 66 4.13 -12.52 15.04
C LEU A 66 3.97 -13.59 13.96
N GLY A 67 2.88 -14.34 14.02
CA GLY A 67 2.56 -15.34 13.01
C GLY A 67 2.19 -14.70 11.67
N GLY A 68 2.42 -15.44 10.56
CA GLY A 68 2.08 -14.99 9.21
C GLY A 68 0.63 -14.53 9.06
N GLN A 69 -0.32 -15.21 9.72
CA GLN A 69 -1.76 -14.85 9.75
C GLN A 69 -2.04 -13.46 10.35
N THR A 70 -1.16 -12.95 11.21
CA THR A 70 -1.28 -11.58 11.74
C THR A 70 -0.94 -10.55 10.65
N MET A 71 -0.04 -10.88 9.73
CA MET A 71 0.46 -9.96 8.71
C MET A 71 -0.23 -10.13 7.35
N PHE A 72 -0.63 -11.34 7.02
CA PHE A 72 -1.13 -11.69 5.69
C PHE A 72 -2.52 -12.25 5.77
N GLU A 73 -3.30 -11.92 4.76
CA GLU A 73 -4.61 -12.51 4.55
C GLU A 73 -4.45 -13.95 4.07
N GLU A 74 -5.13 -14.88 4.74
CA GLU A 74 -5.03 -16.30 4.41
C GLU A 74 -5.40 -16.60 2.95
N GLY A 75 -4.58 -17.46 2.35
CA GLY A 75 -4.69 -17.95 0.98
C GLY A 75 -3.47 -18.79 0.66
N ASP A 76 -3.57 -19.66 -0.34
CA ASP A 76 -2.41 -20.34 -0.93
C ASP A 76 -2.37 -20.03 -2.43
N PRO A 77 -1.62 -18.97 -2.85
CA PRO A 77 -0.80 -18.03 -2.07
C PRO A 77 -1.56 -17.05 -1.16
N TYR A 78 -0.86 -16.38 -0.23
CA TYR A 78 -1.40 -15.21 0.49
C TYR A 78 -1.92 -14.16 -0.48
N ASN A 79 -3.16 -13.70 -0.29
CA ASN A 79 -3.83 -12.80 -1.22
C ASN A 79 -3.31 -11.36 -1.11
N GLY A 80 -2.88 -10.97 0.09
CA GLY A 80 -2.51 -9.61 0.44
C GLY A 80 -2.16 -9.50 1.92
N PHE A 81 -2.06 -8.26 2.41
CA PHE A 81 -1.98 -8.03 3.85
C PHE A 81 -3.32 -8.31 4.53
N SER A 82 -3.27 -8.82 5.75
CA SER A 82 -4.43 -8.75 6.66
C SER A 82 -4.71 -7.28 7.03
N GLU A 83 -5.81 -7.00 7.73
CA GLU A 83 -6.08 -5.64 8.20
C GLU A 83 -4.96 -5.14 9.13
N HIS A 84 -4.50 -5.98 10.06
CA HIS A 84 -3.38 -5.66 10.96
C HIS A 84 -2.08 -5.50 10.19
N GLY A 85 -1.74 -6.44 9.29
CA GLY A 85 -0.55 -6.33 8.46
C GLY A 85 -0.51 -5.06 7.64
N PHE A 86 -1.65 -4.65 7.07
CA PHE A 86 -1.75 -3.38 6.35
C PHE A 86 -1.45 -2.19 7.25
N LYS A 87 -2.06 -2.10 8.45
CA LYS A 87 -1.79 -1.04 9.42
C LYS A 87 -0.30 -1.02 9.82
N MET A 88 0.28 -2.20 10.06
CA MET A 88 1.68 -2.38 10.45
C MET A 88 2.65 -1.88 9.36
N PHE A 89 2.52 -2.39 8.13
CA PHE A 89 3.41 -2.01 7.04
C PHE A 89 3.23 -0.55 6.61
N ARG A 90 1.99 -0.02 6.64
CA ARG A 90 1.76 1.41 6.42
C ARG A 90 2.49 2.27 7.46
N ALA A 91 2.44 1.90 8.73
CA ALA A 91 3.16 2.60 9.79
C ALA A 91 4.68 2.50 9.64
N ILE A 92 5.20 1.35 9.21
CA ILE A 92 6.63 1.17 8.92
C ILE A 92 7.04 2.10 7.77
N PHE A 93 6.31 2.09 6.66
CA PHE A 93 6.63 2.89 5.49
C PHE A 93 6.55 4.39 5.76
N SER A 94 5.53 4.87 6.50
CA SER A 94 5.45 6.27 6.88
C SER A 94 6.56 6.69 7.84
N THR A 95 6.99 5.78 8.73
CA THR A 95 8.12 6.03 9.64
C THR A 95 9.43 6.14 8.87
N ILE A 96 9.66 5.24 7.90
CA ILE A 96 10.84 5.28 7.02
C ILE A 96 10.86 6.60 6.24
N ASP A 97 9.73 7.00 5.66
CA ASP A 97 9.63 8.26 4.93
C ASP A 97 9.88 9.48 5.83
N HIS A 98 9.34 9.48 7.04
CA HIS A 98 9.60 10.52 8.05
C HIS A 98 11.10 10.64 8.38
N VAL A 99 11.76 9.52 8.67
CA VAL A 99 13.19 9.52 9.00
C VAL A 99 14.04 9.93 7.79
N ASN A 100 13.74 9.41 6.60
CA ASN A 100 14.43 9.82 5.37
C ASN A 100 14.28 11.31 5.06
N SER A 101 13.09 11.87 5.31
CA SER A 101 12.81 13.29 5.09
C SER A 101 13.60 14.20 6.03
N HIS A 102 13.94 13.73 7.23
CA HIS A 102 14.76 14.48 8.18
C HIS A 102 16.20 14.70 7.72
N TYR A 103 16.66 13.86 6.79
CA TYR A 103 17.98 13.94 6.16
C TYR A 103 17.94 14.53 4.74
N ALA A 104 16.76 14.99 4.28
CA ALA A 104 16.61 15.62 2.99
C ALA A 104 17.34 16.97 2.97
N GLY A 105 18.34 17.10 2.10
CA GLY A 105 19.11 18.34 1.92
C GLY A 105 20.58 18.27 2.33
N GLU A 106 21.05 17.20 2.96
CA GLU A 106 22.48 17.01 3.33
C GLU A 106 23.39 16.63 2.13
N GLY A 107 23.01 17.04 0.93
CA GLY A 107 23.61 16.63 -0.35
C GLY A 107 24.37 17.72 -1.12
N THR A 108 24.74 18.84 -0.50
CA THR A 108 25.67 19.79 -1.11
C THR A 108 27.00 19.83 -0.36
N SER A 109 28.07 19.56 -1.10
CA SER A 109 29.45 19.33 -0.67
C SER A 109 30.16 20.53 -0.01
N SER A 110 29.43 21.51 0.51
CA SER A 110 29.98 22.77 1.06
C SER A 110 29.79 22.99 2.56
N ALA A 111 29.05 22.15 3.29
CA ALA A 111 28.87 22.32 4.75
C ALA A 111 29.82 21.43 5.55
N ARG A 112 31.12 21.75 5.55
CA ARG A 112 32.17 20.94 6.22
C ARG A 112 32.24 21.04 7.75
N ASN A 113 31.35 21.76 8.44
CA ASN A 113 31.51 22.01 9.88
C ASN A 113 30.40 21.47 10.81
N THR A 114 29.39 20.77 10.30
CA THR A 114 28.39 20.04 11.12
C THR A 114 27.73 18.95 10.26
N GLN A 115 28.47 17.92 9.86
CA GLN A 115 27.83 16.73 9.28
C GLN A 115 27.06 16.04 10.41
N ARG A 116 25.73 16.08 10.33
CA ARG A 116 24.85 15.32 11.22
C ARG A 116 25.14 13.85 11.02
N GLU A 117 25.25 13.11 12.11
CA GLU A 117 25.37 11.66 12.02
C GLU A 117 24.05 11.09 11.53
N LEU A 118 24.13 10.36 10.42
CA LEU A 118 22.99 9.71 9.80
C LEU A 118 22.70 8.42 10.56
N MET A 119 21.46 8.24 11.00
CA MET A 119 21.03 7.02 11.70
C MET A 119 20.18 6.15 10.79
N GLN A 120 20.65 4.91 10.58
CA GLN A 120 19.93 3.85 9.88
C GLN A 120 19.06 3.07 10.84
N ILE A 121 17.77 2.98 10.56
CA ILE A 121 16.83 2.06 11.21
C ILE A 121 17.12 0.65 10.73
N ARG A 122 17.22 -0.30 11.66
CA ARG A 122 17.28 -1.73 11.33
C ARG A 122 15.88 -2.26 11.02
N LEU A 123 15.70 -2.80 9.81
CA LEU A 123 14.37 -3.14 9.28
C LEU A 123 14.15 -4.66 9.08
N ASP A 124 14.88 -5.49 9.81
CA ASP A 124 14.66 -6.94 9.90
C ASP A 124 13.67 -7.33 11.03
N PRO A 125 12.94 -8.47 10.94
CA PRO A 125 11.87 -8.81 11.89
C PRO A 125 12.26 -8.80 13.38
N PRO A 126 13.48 -9.22 13.78
CA PRO A 126 13.97 -9.07 15.16
C PRO A 126 14.13 -7.62 15.66
N ASN A 127 14.17 -6.64 14.76
CA ASN A 127 14.42 -5.22 15.06
C ASN A 127 13.21 -4.31 14.81
N ILE A 128 12.12 -4.88 14.32
CA ILE A 128 10.81 -4.23 14.24
C ILE A 128 10.02 -4.65 15.49
N TYR A 129 9.69 -3.70 16.36
CA TYR A 129 9.03 -3.98 17.64
C TYR A 129 7.52 -3.84 17.53
N TYR A 130 6.79 -4.42 18.47
CA TYR A 130 5.37 -4.11 18.67
C TYR A 130 5.04 -3.88 20.15
N LYS A 131 3.95 -3.16 20.37
CA LYS A 131 3.23 -3.11 21.63
C LYS A 131 1.77 -3.45 21.41
N MET A 132 1.15 -4.12 22.36
CA MET A 132 -0.28 -4.41 22.32
C MET A 132 -1.05 -3.18 22.81
N VAL A 133 -1.98 -2.70 22.00
CA VAL A 133 -2.92 -1.63 22.34
C VAL A 133 -4.31 -2.15 22.01
N ASP A 134 -5.17 -2.27 23.02
CA ASP A 134 -6.54 -2.77 22.87
C ASP A 134 -6.64 -4.12 22.13
N GLY A 135 -5.64 -4.99 22.32
CA GLY A 135 -5.57 -6.31 21.68
C GLY A 135 -4.99 -6.30 20.27
N GLU A 136 -4.58 -5.14 19.73
CA GLU A 136 -3.94 -5.04 18.42
C GLU A 136 -2.44 -4.68 18.53
N PRO A 137 -1.56 -5.26 17.68
CA PRO A 137 -0.15 -4.91 17.66
C PRO A 137 0.07 -3.54 16.97
N LEU A 138 0.58 -2.57 17.72
CA LEU A 138 1.11 -1.32 17.19
C LEU A 138 2.62 -1.45 16.97
N VAL A 139 3.07 -1.33 15.70
CA VAL A 139 4.49 -1.41 15.35
C VAL A 139 5.26 -0.19 15.82
N LEU A 140 6.48 -0.43 16.30
CA LEU A 140 7.42 0.58 16.76
C LEU A 140 8.80 0.31 16.17
N LEU A 141 9.45 1.35 15.66
CA LEU A 141 10.82 1.31 15.16
C LEU A 141 11.71 2.10 16.12
N GLY A 142 12.92 1.61 16.36
CA GLY A 142 13.79 2.33 17.28
C GLY A 142 15.22 1.86 17.32
N ASN A 143 15.53 0.63 16.90
CA ASN A 143 16.91 0.19 16.82
C ASN A 143 17.59 0.80 15.60
N MET A 144 18.64 1.60 15.85
CA MET A 144 19.34 2.34 14.80
C MET A 144 20.85 2.21 14.94
N ASP A 145 21.57 2.23 13.82
CA ASP A 145 23.02 2.24 13.73
C ASP A 145 23.51 3.49 12.99
N ILE A 146 24.74 3.93 13.28
CA ILE A 146 25.36 5.05 12.58
C ILE A 146 25.65 4.63 11.13
N TYR A 147 25.32 5.50 10.18
CA TYR A 147 25.46 5.28 8.76
C TYR A 147 26.41 6.27 8.11
N TYR A 148 27.35 5.77 7.31
CA TYR A 148 28.47 6.56 6.79
C TYR A 148 28.40 6.86 5.29
N GLN A 149 27.44 6.31 4.54
CA GLN A 149 27.41 6.39 3.06
C GLN A 149 26.54 7.54 2.50
N GLY A 150 26.15 8.50 3.34
CA GLY A 150 25.38 9.68 2.95
C GLY A 150 23.86 9.46 2.86
N ALA A 151 23.09 10.55 2.82
CA ALA A 151 21.63 10.54 2.97
C ALA A 151 20.89 9.78 1.85
N ASN A 152 21.35 9.90 0.60
CA ASN A 152 20.76 9.17 -0.52
C ASN A 152 21.00 7.66 -0.39
N GLY A 153 22.21 7.26 0.03
CA GLY A 153 22.54 5.87 0.32
C GLY A 153 21.68 5.33 1.45
N LEU A 154 21.53 6.11 2.53
CA LEU A 154 20.68 5.75 3.67
C LEU A 154 19.22 5.49 3.24
N LYS A 155 18.64 6.41 2.47
CA LYS A 155 17.28 6.27 1.95
C LYS A 155 17.11 5.00 1.13
N ALA A 156 18.03 4.72 0.21
CA ALA A 156 18.00 3.50 -0.59
C ALA A 156 18.11 2.24 0.28
N THR A 157 18.99 2.26 1.29
CA THR A 157 19.19 1.17 2.24
C THR A 157 17.91 0.87 3.02
N HIS A 158 17.23 1.89 3.58
CA HIS A 158 15.98 1.66 4.31
C HIS A 158 14.90 0.96 3.46
N TRP A 159 14.67 1.45 2.23
CA TRP A 159 13.67 0.83 1.35
C TRP A 159 14.06 -0.59 0.94
N ASN A 160 15.34 -0.82 0.65
CA ASN A 160 15.84 -2.13 0.30
C ASN A 160 15.70 -3.13 1.45
N GLU A 161 16.05 -2.74 2.68
CA GLU A 161 15.95 -3.62 3.84
C GLU A 161 14.50 -4.01 4.15
N ILE A 162 13.56 -3.06 4.12
CA ILE A 162 12.15 -3.42 4.35
C ILE A 162 11.56 -4.23 3.19
N GLY A 163 12.03 -4.03 1.96
CA GLY A 163 11.69 -4.88 0.82
C GLY A 163 12.18 -6.33 1.00
N GLY A 164 13.43 -6.49 1.45
CA GLY A 164 14.01 -7.79 1.78
C GLY A 164 13.30 -8.48 2.95
N CYS A 165 12.92 -7.71 3.98
CA CYS A 165 12.12 -8.18 5.10
C CYS A 165 10.73 -8.64 4.66
N LEU A 166 10.01 -7.83 3.87
CA LEU A 166 8.71 -8.24 3.32
C LEU A 166 8.83 -9.53 2.49
N ASN A 167 9.87 -9.62 1.66
CA ASN A 167 10.12 -10.79 0.81
C ASN A 167 10.47 -12.06 1.61
N SER A 168 11.12 -11.93 2.78
CA SER A 168 11.42 -13.09 3.64
C SER A 168 10.19 -13.57 4.42
N LEU A 169 9.28 -12.66 4.79
CA LEU A 169 8.09 -12.98 5.59
C LEU A 169 7.08 -13.88 4.87
N PHE A 170 7.00 -13.80 3.55
CA PHE A 170 6.18 -14.73 2.75
C PHE A 170 7.00 -15.84 2.07
N GLY A 171 8.26 -16.07 2.48
CA GLY A 171 9.07 -17.21 2.05
C GLY A 171 9.53 -17.24 0.58
N HIS A 172 10.25 -18.31 0.20
CA HIS A 172 10.72 -18.52 -1.18
C HIS A 172 9.60 -19.06 -2.08
N GLY A 173 9.22 -18.28 -3.10
CA GLY A 173 8.50 -18.76 -4.28
C GLY A 173 7.01 -19.04 -4.07
N ASN A 174 6.15 -18.25 -4.74
CA ASN A 174 4.70 -18.45 -4.89
C ASN A 174 3.83 -18.55 -3.63
N GLN A 175 4.33 -18.20 -2.44
CA GLN A 175 3.49 -18.12 -1.23
C GLN A 175 2.77 -16.77 -1.07
N ALA A 176 2.95 -15.83 -2.00
CA ALA A 176 2.28 -14.54 -2.01
C ALA A 176 1.77 -14.16 -3.40
N SER A 177 0.71 -13.36 -3.42
CA SER A 177 0.12 -12.80 -4.63
C SER A 177 1.18 -12.05 -5.45
N MET A 178 0.93 -11.94 -6.76
CA MET A 178 1.83 -11.19 -7.64
C MET A 178 1.98 -9.72 -7.21
N GLU A 179 0.93 -9.14 -6.62
CA GLU A 179 0.92 -7.77 -6.13
C GLU A 179 1.84 -7.57 -4.92
N LEU A 180 1.83 -8.49 -3.95
CA LEU A 180 2.77 -8.46 -2.81
C LEU A 180 4.22 -8.67 -3.27
N ARG A 181 4.44 -9.56 -4.23
CA ARG A 181 5.78 -9.80 -4.80
C ARG A 181 6.29 -8.59 -5.59
N GLU A 182 5.42 -7.93 -6.35
CA GLU A 182 5.76 -6.67 -7.03
C GLU A 182 6.04 -5.56 -6.04
N LEU A 183 5.29 -5.44 -4.94
CA LEU A 183 5.56 -4.49 -3.87
C LEU A 183 6.95 -4.71 -3.25
N ALA A 184 7.29 -5.95 -2.89
CA ALA A 184 8.62 -6.26 -2.34
C ALA A 184 9.73 -5.92 -3.34
N ARG A 185 9.57 -6.29 -4.62
CA ARG A 185 10.50 -5.92 -5.69
C ARG A 185 10.61 -4.40 -5.85
N PHE A 186 9.49 -3.70 -5.80
CA PHE A 186 9.41 -2.24 -5.89
C PHE A 186 10.17 -1.56 -4.74
N LEU A 187 10.23 -2.16 -3.55
CA LEU A 187 10.99 -1.61 -2.43
C LEU A 187 12.52 -1.77 -2.61
N MET A 188 12.96 -2.82 -3.32
CA MET A 188 14.39 -3.15 -3.49
C MET A 188 15.09 -2.48 -4.69
N GLN A 189 14.39 -1.68 -5.50
CA GLN A 189 14.94 -1.04 -6.71
C GLN A 189 15.75 0.25 -6.44
N GLY A 190 16.05 0.57 -5.18
CA GLY A 190 16.98 1.65 -4.77
C GLY A 190 16.45 3.09 -4.90
N THR A 191 15.54 3.38 -5.84
CA THR A 191 14.90 4.70 -6.00
C THR A 191 13.41 4.61 -5.71
N VAL A 192 13.06 4.66 -4.42
CA VAL A 192 11.67 4.64 -3.95
C VAL A 192 11.28 6.00 -3.38
N SER A 193 10.16 6.54 -3.87
CA SER A 193 9.45 7.63 -3.22
C SER A 193 8.22 7.08 -2.49
N TYR A 194 7.83 7.71 -1.38
CA TYR A 194 6.66 7.30 -0.63
C TYR A 194 5.37 7.46 -1.45
N ASP A 195 5.27 8.53 -2.25
CA ASP A 195 4.13 8.71 -3.16
C ASP A 195 4.03 7.57 -4.18
N ASP A 196 5.15 7.15 -4.77
CA ASP A 196 5.16 6.03 -5.72
C ASP A 196 4.86 4.69 -5.06
N LEU A 197 5.27 4.52 -3.79
CA LEU A 197 4.97 3.34 -2.98
C LEU A 197 3.46 3.21 -2.75
N LEU A 198 2.76 4.30 -2.45
CA LEU A 198 1.31 4.28 -2.24
C LEU A 198 0.54 3.85 -3.50
N TRP A 199 1.16 3.94 -4.68
CA TRP A 199 0.59 3.45 -5.94
C TRP A 199 0.76 1.94 -6.18
N GLN A 200 1.41 1.21 -5.26
CA GLN A 200 1.61 -0.24 -5.40
C GLN A 200 0.35 -1.01 -4.96
N PRO A 201 -0.28 -1.81 -5.85
CA PRO A 201 -1.49 -2.55 -5.49
C PRO A 201 -1.34 -3.59 -4.37
N GLY A 202 -0.11 -4.03 -4.08
CA GLY A 202 0.14 -4.93 -2.94
C GLY A 202 -0.20 -4.31 -1.59
N LEU A 203 -0.37 -2.98 -1.52
CA LEU A 203 -0.87 -2.27 -0.34
C LEU A 203 -2.39 -2.14 -0.30
N TRP A 204 -3.10 -2.45 -1.39
CA TRP A 204 -4.52 -2.14 -1.55
C TRP A 204 -5.35 -3.33 -1.12
N ASN A 205 -6.31 -3.11 -0.22
CA ASN A 205 -7.33 -4.11 0.04
C ASN A 205 -8.32 -4.19 -1.14
N ALA A 206 -9.16 -5.23 -1.15
CA ALA A 206 -10.15 -5.42 -2.21
C ALA A 206 -11.05 -4.20 -2.40
N ASN A 207 -11.47 -3.52 -1.33
CA ASN A 207 -12.33 -2.34 -1.43
C ASN A 207 -11.61 -1.19 -2.17
N THR A 208 -10.36 -0.87 -1.82
CA THR A 208 -9.56 0.16 -2.50
C THR A 208 -9.43 -0.14 -4.00
N LYS A 209 -9.18 -1.40 -4.36
CA LYS A 209 -9.09 -1.83 -5.77
C LYS A 209 -10.42 -1.64 -6.52
N MET A 210 -11.53 -2.05 -5.91
CA MET A 210 -12.85 -1.91 -6.50
C MET A 210 -13.23 -0.43 -6.67
N GLU A 211 -12.96 0.41 -5.66
CA GLU A 211 -13.20 1.85 -5.76
C GLU A 211 -12.33 2.49 -6.84
N PHE A 212 -11.06 2.11 -6.96
CA PHE A 212 -10.20 2.60 -8.03
C PHE A 212 -10.76 2.28 -9.43
N ILE A 213 -11.30 1.07 -9.64
CA ILE A 213 -11.99 0.71 -10.89
C ILE A 213 -13.22 1.60 -11.13
N ARG A 214 -14.01 1.90 -10.08
CA ARG A 214 -15.17 2.82 -10.18
C ARG A 214 -14.75 4.21 -10.58
N GLU A 215 -13.70 4.74 -9.97
CA GLU A 215 -13.19 6.07 -10.26
C GLU A 215 -12.75 6.18 -11.72
N ILE A 216 -11.99 5.20 -12.23
CA ILE A 216 -11.57 5.18 -13.63
C ILE A 216 -12.79 5.21 -14.56
N HIS A 217 -13.79 4.36 -14.30
CA HIS A 217 -15.03 4.35 -15.09
C HIS A 217 -15.75 5.69 -15.03
N PHE A 218 -15.87 6.27 -13.83
CA PHE A 218 -16.52 7.57 -13.63
C PHE A 218 -15.83 8.68 -14.40
N MET A 219 -14.49 8.71 -14.42
CA MET A 219 -13.74 9.70 -15.21
C MET A 219 -14.08 9.61 -16.70
N VAL A 220 -14.25 8.40 -17.25
CA VAL A 220 -14.68 8.23 -18.65
C VAL A 220 -16.15 8.60 -18.84
N ASP A 221 -17.02 8.29 -17.88
CA ASP A 221 -18.46 8.59 -17.94
C ASP A 221 -18.73 10.09 -17.85
N MET A 222 -17.93 10.84 -17.09
CA MET A 222 -18.00 12.30 -16.98
C MET A 222 -17.74 13.02 -18.32
N ASP A 223 -16.95 12.42 -19.20
CA ASP A 223 -16.67 12.97 -20.53
C ASP A 223 -17.84 12.74 -21.51
N ARG A 224 -18.90 12.03 -21.10
CA ARG A 224 -20.07 11.77 -21.95
C ARG A 224 -20.99 12.98 -21.95
N ASP A 225 -21.74 13.11 -23.04
CA ASP A 225 -22.78 14.13 -23.14
C ASP A 225 -23.86 13.90 -22.07
N ALA A 226 -24.56 14.97 -21.66
CA ALA A 226 -25.57 14.93 -20.59
C ALA A 226 -26.72 13.91 -20.83
N LYS A 227 -26.84 13.37 -22.04
CA LYS A 227 -27.83 12.35 -22.42
C LYS A 227 -27.23 10.95 -22.53
N ASN A 228 -25.95 10.76 -22.21
CA ASN A 228 -25.22 9.49 -22.29
C ASN A 228 -25.31 8.84 -23.69
N LYS A 229 -25.41 9.64 -24.76
CA LYS A 229 -25.43 9.16 -26.14
C LYS A 229 -24.04 8.98 -26.72
N LEU A 230 -23.04 9.70 -26.22
CA LEU A 230 -21.65 9.54 -26.62
C LEU A 230 -21.17 8.16 -26.13
N PRO A 231 -20.74 7.26 -27.04
CA PRO A 231 -20.16 5.98 -26.66
C PRO A 231 -18.88 6.19 -25.86
N TYR A 232 -18.59 5.31 -24.90
CA TYR A 232 -17.37 5.38 -24.08
C TYR A 232 -16.10 5.53 -24.94
N ALA A 233 -16.00 4.78 -26.04
CA ALA A 233 -14.87 4.82 -26.97
C ALA A 233 -14.64 6.20 -27.64
N GLN A 234 -15.65 7.07 -27.68
CA GLN A 234 -15.58 8.38 -28.33
C GLN A 234 -15.35 9.52 -27.33
N THR A 235 -15.33 9.23 -26.03
CA THR A 235 -14.91 10.20 -25.01
C THR A 235 -13.39 10.45 -25.08
N GLU A 236 -12.91 11.58 -24.58
CA GLU A 236 -11.47 11.88 -24.55
C GLU A 236 -10.71 10.80 -23.77
N LYS A 237 -11.13 10.54 -22.54
CA LYS A 237 -10.52 9.53 -21.67
C LYS A 237 -10.72 8.11 -22.16
N GLY A 238 -11.88 7.79 -22.75
CA GLY A 238 -12.09 6.49 -23.38
C GLY A 238 -11.18 6.28 -24.58
N GLY A 239 -10.95 7.32 -25.38
CA GLY A 239 -9.95 7.33 -26.45
C GLY A 239 -8.52 7.08 -25.95
N GLN A 240 -8.16 7.64 -24.79
CA GLN A 240 -6.87 7.36 -24.15
C GLN A 240 -6.76 5.89 -23.72
N LEU A 241 -7.78 5.32 -23.07
CA LEU A 241 -7.80 3.91 -22.67
C LEU A 241 -7.78 2.94 -23.86
N MET A 242 -8.37 3.30 -25.00
CA MET A 242 -8.29 2.47 -26.21
C MET A 242 -6.87 2.33 -26.77
N ARG A 243 -5.96 3.25 -26.45
CA ARG A 243 -4.56 3.22 -26.89
C ARG A 243 -3.65 2.44 -25.95
N GLU A 244 -4.12 2.14 -24.74
CA GLU A 244 -3.37 1.32 -23.78
C GLU A 244 -3.70 -0.17 -23.96
N PRO A 245 -2.73 -1.08 -23.75
CA PRO A 245 -2.95 -2.52 -23.86
C PRO A 245 -4.06 -3.03 -22.94
N SER A 246 -4.74 -4.10 -23.34
CA SER A 246 -5.70 -4.76 -22.46
C SER A 246 -5.02 -5.44 -21.28
N LEU A 247 -5.83 -5.72 -20.25
CA LEU A 247 -5.40 -6.45 -19.06
C LEU A 247 -5.36 -7.97 -19.28
N GLY A 248 -5.81 -8.48 -20.44
CA GLY A 248 -5.84 -9.92 -20.74
C GLY A 248 -6.90 -10.69 -19.93
N LEU A 249 -8.07 -10.09 -19.74
CA LEU A 249 -9.20 -10.62 -18.97
C LEU A 249 -10.18 -11.44 -19.81
N ILE A 250 -9.86 -11.74 -21.08
CA ILE A 250 -10.78 -12.45 -21.99
C ILE A 250 -11.34 -13.77 -21.43
N HIS A 251 -10.53 -14.51 -20.65
CA HIS A 251 -10.97 -15.73 -19.98
C HIS A 251 -12.06 -15.43 -18.94
N LEU A 252 -11.81 -14.46 -18.06
CA LEU A 252 -12.78 -14.01 -17.05
C LEU A 252 -14.05 -13.45 -17.71
N MET A 253 -13.93 -12.71 -18.81
CA MET A 253 -15.10 -12.20 -19.54
C MET A 253 -16.05 -13.30 -19.98
N ARG A 254 -15.52 -14.45 -20.41
CA ARG A 254 -16.30 -15.63 -20.82
C ARG A 254 -16.98 -16.31 -19.63
N GLU A 255 -16.33 -16.34 -18.48
CA GLU A 255 -16.91 -16.98 -17.28
C GLU A 255 -18.05 -16.13 -16.67
N PHE A 256 -17.90 -14.80 -16.70
CA PHE A 256 -18.83 -13.85 -16.07
C PHE A 256 -19.92 -13.35 -17.04
N THR A 257 -19.95 -13.81 -18.28
CA THR A 257 -20.94 -13.36 -19.26
C THR A 257 -21.53 -14.55 -19.96
N LYS A 258 -22.87 -14.65 -19.96
CA LYS A 258 -23.56 -15.68 -20.73
C LYS A 258 -23.10 -15.63 -22.19
N PRO A 259 -22.86 -16.79 -22.84
CA PRO A 259 -22.38 -16.83 -24.22
C PRO A 259 -23.40 -16.26 -25.21
N LYS A 260 -24.68 -16.16 -24.81
CA LYS A 260 -25.76 -15.60 -25.62
C LYS A 260 -26.57 -14.58 -24.83
N ASP A 261 -27.15 -13.61 -25.53
CA ASP A 261 -28.08 -12.64 -24.97
C ASP A 261 -29.51 -13.19 -24.84
N GLU A 262 -30.45 -12.34 -24.41
CA GLU A 262 -31.87 -12.70 -24.22
C GLU A 262 -32.57 -13.11 -25.53
N ASN A 263 -32.01 -12.71 -26.67
CA ASN A 263 -32.49 -13.04 -28.01
C ASN A 263 -31.72 -14.21 -28.64
N ASN A 264 -30.93 -14.95 -27.84
CA ASN A 264 -30.13 -16.10 -28.26
C ASN A 264 -29.02 -15.74 -29.30
N ILE A 265 -28.61 -14.48 -29.35
CA ILE A 265 -27.50 -13.99 -30.20
C ILE A 265 -26.19 -14.16 -29.44
N GLU A 266 -25.15 -14.69 -30.10
CA GLU A 266 -23.82 -14.83 -29.50
C GLU A 266 -23.25 -13.48 -29.08
N ARG A 267 -22.78 -13.40 -27.83
CA ARG A 267 -22.13 -12.20 -27.30
C ARG A 267 -20.66 -12.22 -27.66
N GLU A 268 -20.22 -11.21 -28.40
CA GLU A 268 -18.81 -11.02 -28.69
C GLU A 268 -18.08 -10.50 -27.43
N HIS A 269 -17.08 -11.26 -26.95
CA HIS A 269 -16.20 -10.79 -25.88
C HIS A 269 -14.99 -10.08 -26.50
N LYS A 270 -14.83 -8.79 -26.18
CA LYS A 270 -13.70 -7.97 -26.65
C LYS A 270 -12.80 -7.62 -25.48
N ASP A 271 -11.52 -7.92 -25.59
CA ASP A 271 -10.49 -7.48 -24.64
C ASP A 271 -9.26 -6.98 -25.39
N ASN A 272 -9.50 -6.12 -26.38
CA ASN A 272 -8.46 -5.63 -27.28
C ASN A 272 -7.68 -4.42 -26.73
N ASN A 273 -8.21 -3.74 -25.71
CA ASN A 273 -7.62 -2.54 -25.12
C ASN A 273 -8.08 -2.35 -23.66
N LEU A 274 -7.45 -1.41 -22.96
CA LEU A 274 -7.73 -1.14 -21.55
C LEU A 274 -9.17 -0.68 -21.29
N LEU A 275 -9.81 0.03 -22.23
CA LEU A 275 -11.20 0.46 -22.09
C LEU A 275 -12.13 -0.75 -21.96
N HIS A 276 -11.95 -1.78 -22.79
CA HIS A 276 -12.73 -3.00 -22.69
C HIS A 276 -12.55 -3.69 -21.33
N SER A 277 -11.30 -3.82 -20.87
CA SER A 277 -10.99 -4.42 -19.57
C SER A 277 -11.65 -3.65 -18.42
N VAL A 278 -11.58 -2.32 -18.42
CA VAL A 278 -12.20 -1.44 -17.40
C VAL A 278 -13.73 -1.57 -17.40
N LEU A 279 -14.36 -1.55 -18.57
CA LEU A 279 -15.83 -1.69 -18.67
C LEU A 279 -16.30 -3.06 -18.16
N PHE A 280 -15.55 -4.12 -18.45
CA PHE A 280 -15.82 -5.44 -17.90
C PHE A 280 -15.71 -5.45 -16.38
N LEU A 281 -14.57 -5.03 -15.83
CA LEU A 281 -14.35 -5.00 -14.38
C LEU A 281 -15.44 -4.18 -13.67
N ARG A 282 -15.76 -2.98 -14.17
CA ARG A 282 -16.81 -2.15 -13.58
C ARG A 282 -18.18 -2.83 -13.62
N ASN A 283 -18.60 -3.34 -14.77
CA ASN A 283 -19.96 -3.86 -14.93
C ASN A 283 -20.13 -5.21 -14.24
N LYS A 284 -19.16 -6.12 -14.40
CA LYS A 284 -19.29 -7.53 -14.02
C LYS A 284 -18.72 -7.86 -12.65
N ILE A 285 -17.67 -7.16 -12.24
CA ILE A 285 -16.97 -7.43 -10.99
C ILE A 285 -17.41 -6.46 -9.89
N VAL A 286 -17.62 -5.18 -10.23
CA VAL A 286 -17.84 -4.12 -9.24
C VAL A 286 -19.32 -3.77 -9.02
N ALA A 287 -20.13 -3.69 -10.08
CA ALA A 287 -21.50 -3.15 -10.03
C ALA A 287 -22.59 -4.22 -9.88
N HIS A 288 -22.48 -5.37 -10.56
CA HIS A 288 -23.55 -6.37 -10.66
C HIS A 288 -23.17 -7.75 -10.14
N TYR A 289 -22.26 -7.82 -9.17
CA TYR A 289 -21.66 -9.08 -8.75
C TYR A 289 -22.70 -10.15 -8.28
N ASP A 290 -23.80 -9.72 -7.64
CA ASP A 290 -24.89 -10.62 -7.20
C ASP A 290 -25.68 -11.24 -8.37
N ASP A 291 -25.87 -10.49 -9.46
CA ASP A 291 -26.58 -10.95 -10.65
C ASP A 291 -25.69 -11.80 -11.56
N GLU A 292 -24.41 -11.43 -11.67
CA GLU A 292 -23.43 -12.19 -12.45
C GLU A 292 -23.14 -13.56 -11.85
N TYR A 293 -23.21 -13.73 -10.52
CA TYR A 293 -23.05 -15.05 -9.87
C TYR A 293 -24.03 -16.10 -10.42
N LYS A 294 -25.26 -15.70 -10.77
CA LYS A 294 -26.27 -16.60 -11.36
C LYS A 294 -25.84 -17.09 -12.75
N GLY A 295 -25.21 -16.19 -13.53
CA GLY A 295 -24.74 -16.44 -14.89
C GLY A 295 -23.30 -16.97 -14.98
N PHE A 296 -22.58 -17.03 -13.87
CA PHE A 296 -21.19 -17.47 -13.81
C PHE A 296 -21.06 -18.94 -14.20
N SER A 297 -20.22 -19.21 -15.21
CA SER A 297 -19.99 -20.57 -15.73
C SER A 297 -18.73 -21.25 -15.19
N GLY A 298 -17.93 -20.54 -14.38
CA GLY A 298 -16.75 -21.10 -13.72
C GLY A 298 -17.08 -21.88 -12.44
N GLN A 299 -16.06 -22.17 -11.63
CA GLN A 299 -16.22 -22.90 -10.37
C GLN A 299 -16.88 -22.03 -9.30
N LYS A 300 -18.19 -22.20 -9.10
CA LYS A 300 -19.01 -21.37 -8.18
C LYS A 300 -18.56 -21.42 -6.73
N GLU A 301 -17.85 -22.47 -6.35
CA GLU A 301 -17.26 -22.62 -5.01
C GLU A 301 -16.07 -21.68 -4.79
N LYS A 302 -15.43 -21.19 -5.86
CA LYS A 302 -14.21 -20.37 -5.79
C LYS A 302 -14.43 -18.87 -5.89
N ILE A 303 -15.51 -18.43 -6.54
CA ILE A 303 -15.82 -17.00 -6.75
C ILE A 303 -16.36 -16.33 -5.47
N GLY A 304 -17.02 -17.09 -4.59
CA GLY A 304 -17.67 -16.58 -3.38
C GLY A 304 -18.86 -15.65 -3.67
N THR A 305 -19.40 -15.03 -2.61
CA THR A 305 -20.60 -14.18 -2.65
C THR A 305 -20.35 -12.76 -2.16
N THR A 306 -19.13 -12.46 -1.70
CA THR A 306 -18.74 -11.12 -1.25
C THR A 306 -17.85 -10.43 -2.28
N LYS A 307 -17.86 -9.09 -2.31
CA LYS A 307 -16.99 -8.28 -3.18
C LYS A 307 -15.51 -8.68 -3.05
N ALA A 308 -15.05 -8.94 -1.83
CA ALA A 308 -13.67 -9.33 -1.57
C ALA A 308 -13.33 -10.69 -2.20
N GLN A 309 -14.21 -11.69 -2.09
CA GLN A 309 -14.00 -13.00 -2.70
C GLN A 309 -13.95 -12.93 -4.23
N ILE A 310 -14.78 -12.09 -4.84
CA ILE A 310 -14.80 -11.92 -6.29
C ILE A 310 -13.55 -11.18 -6.77
N GLU A 311 -13.10 -10.16 -6.05
CA GLU A 311 -11.82 -9.51 -6.34
C GLU A 311 -10.65 -10.50 -6.25
N ARG A 312 -10.62 -11.33 -5.19
CA ARG A 312 -9.62 -12.40 -5.04
C ARG A 312 -9.68 -13.40 -6.19
N TYR A 313 -10.87 -13.78 -6.65
CA TYR A 313 -11.02 -14.66 -7.81
C TYR A 313 -10.35 -14.05 -9.05
N VAL A 314 -10.60 -12.78 -9.34
CA VAL A 314 -9.95 -12.05 -10.45
C VAL A 314 -8.43 -12.00 -10.25
N GLN A 315 -7.97 -11.70 -9.04
CA GLN A 315 -6.54 -11.67 -8.69
C GLN A 315 -5.88 -13.05 -8.88
N HIS A 316 -6.52 -14.15 -8.49
CA HIS A 316 -5.97 -15.49 -8.71
C HIS A 316 -5.95 -15.87 -10.19
N SER A 317 -6.98 -15.51 -10.96
CA SER A 317 -7.04 -15.80 -12.39
C SER A 317 -6.08 -14.94 -13.22
N LYS A 318 -5.83 -13.69 -12.81
CA LYS A 318 -4.97 -12.73 -13.52
C LYS A 318 -4.21 -11.83 -12.54
N GLY A 319 -3.20 -12.36 -11.86
CA GLY A 319 -2.54 -11.69 -10.71
C GLY A 319 -1.81 -10.36 -10.98
N ASP A 320 -1.54 -10.02 -12.23
CA ASP A 320 -0.96 -8.73 -12.65
C ASP A 320 -2.00 -7.68 -13.06
N TYR A 321 -3.30 -8.00 -13.10
CA TYR A 321 -4.32 -7.10 -13.68
C TYR A 321 -4.32 -5.72 -13.01
N MET A 322 -4.26 -5.66 -11.68
CA MET A 322 -4.28 -4.39 -10.94
C MET A 322 -2.95 -3.66 -11.04
N ILE A 323 -1.82 -4.39 -11.14
CA ILE A 323 -0.49 -3.81 -11.36
C ILE A 323 -0.46 -3.07 -12.71
N LEU A 324 -0.94 -3.73 -13.77
CA LEU A 324 -1.02 -3.17 -15.11
C LEU A 324 -2.00 -1.99 -15.15
N LEU A 325 -3.17 -2.12 -14.53
CA LEU A 325 -4.18 -1.06 -14.47
C LEU A 325 -3.64 0.18 -13.74
N ALA A 326 -3.10 0.02 -12.53
CA ALA A 326 -2.55 1.11 -11.73
C ALA A 326 -1.43 1.84 -12.49
N ARG A 327 -0.52 1.09 -13.13
CA ARG A 327 0.58 1.65 -13.92
C ARG A 327 0.07 2.46 -15.12
N ALA A 328 -0.87 1.92 -15.89
CA ALA A 328 -1.42 2.60 -17.06
C ALA A 328 -2.13 3.91 -16.67
N ILE A 329 -2.97 3.86 -15.64
CA ILE A 329 -3.72 5.03 -15.17
C ILE A 329 -2.80 6.10 -14.56
N LYS A 330 -1.80 5.69 -13.79
CA LYS A 330 -0.79 6.62 -13.24
C LYS A 330 -0.02 7.33 -14.35
N LYS A 331 0.36 6.61 -15.42
CA LYS A 331 1.01 7.19 -16.61
C LYS A 331 0.13 8.21 -17.31
N LEU A 332 -1.19 7.98 -17.35
CA LEU A 332 -2.17 8.93 -17.90
C LEU A 332 -2.40 10.17 -17.02
N ARG A 333 -1.92 10.17 -15.77
CA ARG A 333 -2.00 11.30 -14.83
C ARG A 333 -3.43 11.80 -14.61
N TRP A 334 -4.39 10.89 -14.53
CA TRP A 334 -5.79 11.24 -14.27
C TRP A 334 -6.09 11.63 -12.82
N PHE A 335 -5.20 11.25 -11.90
CA PHE A 335 -5.37 11.44 -10.47
C PHE A 335 -4.09 12.01 -9.88
N ASP A 336 -4.25 12.97 -8.97
CA ASP A 336 -3.12 13.64 -8.31
C ASP A 336 -2.55 12.82 -7.14
N SER A 337 -3.27 11.80 -6.66
CA SER A 337 -2.87 10.98 -5.51
C SER A 337 -3.29 9.51 -5.65
N SER A 338 -2.64 8.63 -4.89
CA SER A 338 -2.98 7.20 -4.82
C SER A 338 -4.41 6.99 -4.31
N PRO A 339 -5.13 5.94 -4.75
CA PRO A 339 -6.43 5.57 -4.18
C PRO A 339 -6.37 5.27 -2.67
N LEU A 340 -5.21 4.93 -2.10
CA LEU A 340 -5.05 4.72 -0.64
C LEU A 340 -5.21 5.99 0.21
N LEU A 341 -4.99 7.16 -0.39
CA LEU A 341 -5.09 8.45 0.29
C LEU A 341 -6.47 9.07 0.14
N ARG A 342 -7.32 8.50 -0.71
CA ARG A 342 -8.63 9.03 -1.03
C ARG A 342 -9.66 8.39 -0.11
N GLY A 343 -10.35 9.23 0.66
CA GLY A 343 -11.43 8.76 1.53
C GLY A 343 -12.66 8.32 0.72
N GLU A 344 -13.58 7.59 1.37
CA GLU A 344 -14.89 7.24 0.79
C GLU A 344 -15.73 8.46 0.38
N THR A 345 -15.31 9.69 0.68
CA THR A 345 -16.01 10.93 0.32
C THR A 345 -15.34 11.72 -0.79
N ASP A 346 -14.13 11.35 -1.22
CA ASP A 346 -13.35 12.14 -2.17
C ASP A 346 -13.88 12.03 -3.60
N TYR A 347 -14.43 10.87 -3.96
CA TYR A 347 -15.12 10.66 -5.24
C TYR A 347 -16.49 11.36 -5.30
N MET A 348 -17.17 11.55 -4.16
CA MET A 348 -18.44 12.29 -4.09
C MET A 348 -18.25 13.80 -4.19
N ARG A 349 -17.06 14.36 -4.00
CA ARG A 349 -16.85 15.81 -4.13
C ARG A 349 -17.15 16.33 -5.53
N GLY A 350 -16.82 15.57 -6.57
CA GLY A 350 -17.24 15.87 -7.96
C GLY A 350 -18.74 15.74 -8.13
N PHE A 351 -19.34 14.67 -7.62
CA PHE A 351 -20.78 14.39 -7.64
C PHE A 351 -21.61 15.49 -6.96
N TYR A 352 -21.20 15.97 -5.79
CA TYR A 352 -21.87 17.06 -5.06
C TYR A 352 -21.74 18.41 -5.78
N LYS A 353 -20.58 18.72 -6.36
CA LYS A 353 -20.41 19.98 -7.12
C LYS A 353 -21.32 20.03 -8.34
N ILE A 354 -21.41 18.94 -9.10
CA ILE A 354 -22.29 18.82 -10.29
C ILE A 354 -23.75 18.89 -9.89
N ARG A 355 -24.15 18.18 -8.83
CA ARG A 355 -25.54 18.20 -8.34
C ARG A 355 -25.96 19.56 -7.77
N ILE A 356 -25.03 20.31 -7.17
CA ILE A 356 -25.26 21.69 -6.70
C ILE A 356 -25.36 22.65 -7.89
N SER A 357 -24.56 22.50 -8.95
CA SER A 357 -24.68 23.34 -10.16
C SER A 357 -26.00 23.06 -10.90
N GLU A 358 -26.39 21.80 -11.04
CA GLU A 358 -27.67 21.41 -11.66
C GLU A 358 -28.89 21.84 -10.83
N GLY A 359 -28.78 21.82 -9.49
CA GLY A 359 -29.80 22.34 -8.58
C GLY A 359 -29.95 23.86 -8.65
N LYS A 360 -28.85 24.59 -8.86
CA LYS A 360 -28.85 26.06 -9.03
C LYS A 360 -29.37 26.49 -10.40
N GLU A 361 -29.12 25.74 -11.48
CA GLU A 361 -29.69 26.02 -12.80
C GLU A 361 -31.20 25.77 -12.84
N LYS A 362 -31.69 24.70 -12.20
CA LYS A 362 -33.13 24.44 -12.06
C LYS A 362 -33.86 25.47 -11.18
N GLY A 363 -33.14 26.13 -10.26
CA GLY A 363 -33.66 27.24 -9.46
C GLY A 363 -33.71 28.58 -10.19
N LYS A 364 -32.85 28.80 -11.19
CA LYS A 364 -32.82 30.04 -12.00
C LYS A 364 -33.76 30.01 -13.20
N ALA A 365 -34.19 28.83 -13.66
CA ALA A 365 -35.20 28.70 -14.73
C ALA A 365 -36.66 28.84 -14.24
N LYS A 366 -36.87 29.25 -12.98
CA LYS A 366 -38.19 29.42 -12.35
C LYS A 366 -38.50 30.84 -11.85
N HIS A 367 -37.74 31.85 -12.30
CA HIS A 367 -38.08 33.26 -12.08
C HIS A 367 -38.10 34.02 -13.39
#